data_AF-A0A3B0P970-F1
#
_entry.id   AF-A0A3B0P970-F1
#
_cell.length_a   1.000
_cell.length_b   1.000
_cell.length_c   1.000
_cell.angle_alpha   90.00
_cell.angle_beta   90.00
_cell.angle_gamma   90.00
#
_symmetry.space_group_name_H-M   'P 1'
#
loop_
_entity.id
_entity.type
_entity.pdbx_description
1 polymer ?
#
loop_
_entity_poly.entity_id
_entity_poly.type
_entity_poly.pdbx_seq_one_letter_code
_entity_poly.pdbx_strand_id
1 'polypeptide(L)'
;MKQILTEINKTEYTSDISKFVNNGSVTITRDNEADKENFGKNVSLILFKKGQIGGGDSTYQIANQPIFANGTYRGDLLLIINGMPFFHIELKNSDVNLQEGLNQVRKYSKNGVYTGIFSLIQIIVVAKPNEFVYFARPSSYELFRKEFYFQW
;
A
#
# COMPACT_ATOMS: atom_id res chain seq x y z
N MET A 1 2.38 5.45 -15.43
CA MET A 1 2.31 4.46 -14.30
C MET A 1 3.29 3.30 -14.41
N LYS A 2 3.52 2.75 -15.61
CA LYS A 2 4.40 1.59 -15.84
C LYS A 2 5.84 1.80 -15.34
N GLN A 3 6.38 3.02 -15.48
CA GLN A 3 7.73 3.36 -15.03
C GLN A 3 7.94 3.16 -13.52
N ILE A 4 6.96 3.56 -12.70
CA ILE A 4 7.02 3.39 -11.24
C ILE A 4 6.93 1.90 -10.88
N LEU A 5 6.08 1.14 -11.58
CA LEU A 5 6.00 -0.31 -11.41
C LEU A 5 7.31 -1.01 -11.77
N THR A 6 8.02 -0.54 -12.80
CA THR A 6 9.34 -1.07 -13.17
C THR A 6 10.35 -0.88 -12.05
N GLU A 7 10.39 0.29 -11.40
CA GLU A 7 11.29 0.52 -10.26
C GLU A 7 10.91 -0.32 -9.04
N ILE A 8 9.60 -0.43 -8.76
CA ILE A 8 9.10 -1.24 -7.64
C ILE A 8 9.40 -2.73 -7.86
N ASN A 9 9.23 -3.25 -9.07
CA ASN A 9 9.48 -4.65 -9.38
C ASN A 9 10.97 -5.04 -9.31
N LYS A 10 11.90 -4.09 -9.24
CA LYS A 10 13.32 -4.36 -8.97
C LYS A 10 13.60 -4.64 -7.50
N THR A 11 12.65 -4.35 -6.61
CA THR A 11 12.81 -4.54 -5.16
C THR A 11 12.24 -5.88 -4.72
N GLU A 12 13.06 -6.67 -4.02
CA GLU A 12 12.69 -8.02 -3.55
C GLU A 12 12.05 -7.97 -2.15
N TYR A 13 12.46 -7.01 -1.31
CA TYR A 13 12.04 -6.90 0.08
C TYR A 13 11.26 -5.61 0.36
N THR A 14 10.36 -5.67 1.34
CA THR A 14 9.57 -4.52 1.82
C THR A 14 10.44 -3.40 2.37
N SER A 15 11.61 -3.74 2.93
CA SER A 15 12.63 -2.78 3.38
C SER A 15 13.20 -1.94 2.24
N ASP A 16 13.34 -2.50 1.04
CA ASP A 16 13.87 -1.76 -0.11
C ASP A 16 12.81 -0.84 -0.72
N ILE A 17 11.54 -1.26 -0.70
CA ILE A 17 10.41 -0.38 -0.99
C ILE A 17 10.37 0.79 0.00
N SER A 18 10.60 0.52 1.29
CA SER A 18 10.68 1.57 2.31
C SER A 18 11.81 2.58 2.03
N LYS A 19 12.98 2.13 1.55
CA LYS A 19 14.06 3.04 1.12
C LYS A 19 13.65 3.86 -0.11
N PHE A 20 13.04 3.23 -1.11
CA PHE A 20 12.54 3.91 -2.31
C PHE A 20 11.56 5.03 -1.96
N VAL A 21 10.58 4.76 -1.11
CA VAL A 21 9.62 5.76 -0.62
C VAL A 21 10.33 6.89 0.14
N ASN A 22 11.30 6.54 0.98
CA ASN A 22 12.00 7.51 1.83
C ASN A 22 12.98 8.41 1.07
N ASN A 23 13.37 8.05 -0.16
CA ASN A 23 14.21 8.89 -1.02
C ASN A 23 13.44 10.10 -1.59
N GLY A 24 12.17 10.27 -1.26
CA GLY A 24 11.44 11.53 -1.38
C GLY A 24 10.84 11.81 -2.76
N SER A 25 11.55 11.50 -3.85
CA SER A 25 11.02 11.67 -5.21
C SER A 25 11.61 10.70 -6.23
N VAL A 26 10.83 10.38 -7.26
CA VAL A 26 11.25 9.64 -8.44
C VAL A 26 11.03 10.45 -9.71
N THR A 27 12.00 10.48 -10.61
CA THR A 27 11.84 11.11 -11.92
C THR A 27 11.17 10.14 -12.88
N ILE A 28 10.09 10.58 -13.51
CA ILE A 28 9.39 9.82 -14.56
C ILE A 28 9.25 10.68 -15.81
N THR A 29 9.17 10.04 -16.97
CA THR A 29 8.71 10.71 -18.19
C THR A 29 7.19 10.77 -18.17
N ARG A 30 6.61 11.96 -18.31
CA ARG A 30 5.15 12.14 -18.28
C ARG A 30 4.50 11.55 -19.53
N ASP A 31 3.69 10.52 -19.33
CA ASP A 31 3.07 9.70 -20.39
C ASP A 31 1.56 9.98 -20.60
N ASN A 32 0.97 10.98 -19.92
CA ASN A 32 -0.45 11.32 -20.08
C ASN A 32 -0.65 12.43 -21.11
N GLU A 33 -1.28 12.10 -22.22
CA GLU A 33 -1.58 13.03 -23.31
C GLU A 33 -2.48 14.20 -22.89
N ALA A 34 -3.29 14.05 -21.84
CA ALA A 34 -4.12 15.14 -21.32
C ALA A 34 -3.31 16.26 -20.65
N ASP A 35 -2.08 15.97 -20.22
CA ASP A 35 -1.16 16.93 -19.62
C ASP A 35 -0.25 17.54 -20.70
N LYS A 36 -0.83 18.42 -21.53
CA LYS A 36 -0.16 19.00 -22.71
C LYS A 36 1.14 19.74 -22.38
N GLU A 37 1.24 20.31 -21.18
CA GLU A 37 2.42 21.08 -20.76
C GLU A 37 3.62 20.19 -20.45
N ASN A 38 3.36 19.02 -19.86
CA ASN A 38 4.41 18.13 -19.36
C ASN A 38 4.58 16.86 -20.20
N PHE A 39 3.68 16.54 -21.12
CA PHE A 39 3.74 15.33 -21.95
C PHE A 39 5.11 15.17 -22.63
N GLY A 40 5.72 14.00 -22.45
CA GLY A 40 7.05 13.67 -22.97
C GLY A 40 8.23 14.26 -22.18
N LYS A 41 7.99 15.10 -21.16
CA LYS A 41 9.05 15.69 -20.32
C LYS A 41 9.31 14.84 -19.08
N ASN A 42 10.51 14.99 -18.51
CA ASN A 42 10.84 14.44 -17.21
C ASN A 42 10.21 15.29 -16.11
N VAL A 43 9.40 14.67 -15.26
CA VAL A 43 8.76 15.27 -14.09
C VAL A 43 9.18 14.53 -12.82
N SER A 44 9.32 15.27 -11.73
CA SER A 44 9.63 14.69 -10.43
C SER A 44 8.33 14.38 -9.69
N LEU A 45 8.10 13.11 -9.40
CA LEU A 45 6.98 12.66 -8.58
C LEU A 45 7.43 12.53 -7.13
N ILE A 46 6.84 13.33 -6.26
CA ILE A 46 7.12 13.29 -4.83
C ILE A 46 6.42 12.06 -4.23
N LEU A 47 7.22 11.13 -3.72
CA LEU A 47 6.71 9.89 -3.13
C LEU A 47 6.20 10.17 -1.72
N PHE A 48 7.11 10.57 -0.82
CA PHE A 48 6.79 10.86 0.57
C PHE A 48 7.79 11.85 1.15
N LYS A 49 7.30 12.98 1.68
CA LYS A 49 8.15 13.98 2.36
C LYS A 49 7.97 13.86 3.88
N LYS A 50 8.96 13.27 4.56
CA LYS A 50 8.94 13.09 6.03
C LYS A 50 8.74 14.38 6.82
N GLY A 51 9.21 15.52 6.31
CA GLY A 51 9.07 16.83 6.95
C GLY A 51 7.70 17.50 6.74
N GLN A 52 6.79 16.88 5.99
CA GLN A 52 5.47 17.42 5.63
C GLN A 52 4.37 16.40 5.97
N ILE A 53 4.46 15.76 7.13
CA ILE A 53 3.42 14.83 7.60
C ILE A 53 2.31 15.64 8.28
N GLY A 54 1.06 15.40 7.89
CA GLY A 54 -0.11 16.09 8.48
C GLY A 54 -0.36 17.50 7.92
N GLY A 55 0.41 17.92 6.91
CA GLY A 55 0.26 19.18 6.18
C GLY A 55 1.38 19.35 5.14
N GLY A 56 1.19 20.17 4.11
CA GLY A 56 2.15 20.34 3.00
C GLY A 56 1.57 19.86 1.66
N ASP A 57 2.42 19.46 0.72
CA ASP A 57 2.01 19.13 -0.65
C ASP A 57 1.47 17.69 -0.81
N SER A 58 1.39 16.93 0.29
CA SER A 58 0.94 15.54 0.27
C SER A 58 -0.57 15.45 0.15
N THR A 59 -1.03 14.63 -0.79
CA THR A 59 -2.45 14.30 -0.97
C THR A 59 -2.75 12.96 -0.31
N TYR A 60 -3.74 12.96 0.58
CA TYR A 60 -4.23 11.76 1.28
C TYR A 60 -5.58 11.36 0.74
N GLN A 61 -5.73 10.10 0.38
CA GLN A 61 -6.94 9.57 -0.24
C GLN A 61 -7.34 8.25 0.40
N ILE A 62 -8.63 7.94 0.33
CA ILE A 62 -9.19 6.68 0.79
C ILE A 62 -9.88 6.02 -0.41
N ALA A 63 -9.54 4.77 -0.67
CA ALA A 63 -10.28 3.93 -1.61
C ALA A 63 -11.11 2.91 -0.84
N ASN A 64 -12.41 2.94 -1.05
CA ASN A 64 -13.35 1.95 -0.52
C ASN A 64 -13.49 0.79 -1.50
N GLN A 65 -13.52 -0.42 -0.97
CA GLN A 65 -13.70 -1.65 -1.74
C GLN A 65 -12.77 -1.83 -2.95
N PRO A 66 -11.45 -1.64 -2.78
CA PRO A 66 -10.49 -1.75 -3.87
C PRO A 66 -10.45 -3.17 -4.43
N ILE A 67 -10.38 -3.25 -5.76
CA ILE A 67 -10.27 -4.50 -6.50
C ILE A 67 -8.80 -4.81 -6.75
N PHE A 68 -8.34 -5.97 -6.29
CA PHE A 68 -7.00 -6.48 -6.47
C PHE A 68 -6.94 -7.59 -7.53
N ALA A 69 -5.72 -7.90 -7.99
CA ALA A 69 -5.40 -9.06 -8.83
C ALA A 69 -6.44 -9.33 -9.95
N ASN A 70 -6.59 -8.36 -10.85
CA ASN A 70 -7.45 -8.44 -12.03
C ASN A 70 -8.93 -8.77 -11.75
N GLY A 71 -9.49 -8.36 -10.60
CA GLY A 71 -10.90 -8.61 -10.29
C GLY A 71 -11.17 -9.70 -9.26
N THR A 72 -10.14 -10.45 -8.86
CA THR A 72 -10.33 -11.69 -8.09
C THR A 72 -10.57 -11.42 -6.60
N TYR A 73 -9.92 -10.40 -6.05
CA TYR A 73 -9.99 -10.09 -4.61
C TYR A 73 -10.45 -8.66 -4.40
N ARG A 74 -11.19 -8.43 -3.32
CA ARG A 74 -11.70 -7.12 -2.94
C ARG A 74 -11.34 -6.88 -1.48
N GLY A 75 -10.58 -5.83 -1.21
CA GLY A 75 -10.32 -5.36 0.16
C GLY A 75 -11.44 -4.48 0.66
N ASP A 76 -11.35 -4.02 1.90
CA ASP A 76 -12.34 -3.08 2.44
C ASP A 76 -11.88 -1.63 2.23
N LEU A 77 -10.64 -1.33 2.63
CA LEU A 77 -10.10 0.03 2.60
C LEU A 77 -8.62 0.04 2.22
N LEU A 78 -8.23 1.03 1.41
CA LEU A 78 -6.84 1.44 1.24
C LEU A 78 -6.66 2.90 1.64
N LEU A 79 -5.62 3.19 2.41
CA LEU A 79 -5.13 4.56 2.57
C LEU A 79 -4.01 4.80 1.56
N ILE A 80 -4.21 5.86 0.78
CA ILE A 80 -3.39 6.22 -0.37
C ILE A 80 -2.71 7.56 -0.07
N ILE A 81 -1.41 7.64 -0.32
CA ILE A 81 -0.62 8.86 -0.16
C ILE A 81 0.03 9.16 -1.51
N ASN A 82 -0.24 10.34 -2.07
CA ASN A 82 0.25 10.77 -3.38
C ASN A 82 -0.02 9.72 -4.49
N GLY A 83 -1.21 9.10 -4.46
CA GLY A 83 -1.61 8.06 -5.41
C GLY A 83 -1.02 6.66 -5.15
N MET A 84 -0.21 6.47 -4.12
CA MET A 84 0.35 5.16 -3.74
C MET A 84 -0.39 4.51 -2.57
N PRO A 85 -0.75 3.23 -2.64
CA PRO A 85 -1.39 2.52 -1.53
C PRO A 85 -0.37 2.14 -0.45
N PHE A 86 -0.51 2.73 0.74
CA PHE A 86 0.41 2.49 1.87
C PHE A 86 -0.18 1.58 2.95
N PHE A 87 -1.48 1.71 3.19
CA PHE A 87 -2.18 0.95 4.21
C PHE A 87 -3.26 0.12 3.56
N HIS A 88 -3.34 -1.15 3.93
CA HIS A 88 -4.51 -1.98 3.69
C HIS A 88 -5.22 -2.23 5.01
N ILE A 89 -6.51 -1.88 5.07
CA ILE A 89 -7.32 -2.05 6.26
C ILE A 89 -8.42 -3.05 5.91
N GLU A 90 -8.42 -4.17 6.63
CA GLU A 90 -9.43 -5.23 6.56
C GLU A 90 -10.37 -5.10 7.76
N LEU A 91 -11.67 -5.02 7.49
CA LEU A 91 -12.69 -4.79 8.50
C LEU A 91 -13.51 -6.05 8.74
N LYS A 92 -13.95 -6.23 10.00
CA LYS A 92 -14.84 -7.30 10.42
C LYS A 92 -15.99 -6.75 11.26
N ASN A 93 -17.12 -7.43 11.19
CA ASN A 93 -18.26 -7.13 12.05
C ASN A 93 -17.92 -7.45 13.51
N SER A 94 -18.70 -6.89 14.44
CA SER A 94 -18.46 -7.03 15.89
C SER A 94 -18.50 -8.47 16.40
N ASP A 95 -19.30 -9.32 15.76
CA ASP A 95 -19.52 -10.73 16.07
C ASP A 95 -18.45 -11.66 15.45
N VAL A 96 -17.64 -11.15 14.51
CA VAL A 96 -16.62 -11.92 13.82
C VAL A 96 -15.28 -11.85 14.56
N ASN A 97 -14.60 -12.99 14.66
CA ASN A 97 -13.30 -13.05 15.30
C ASN A 97 -12.23 -12.35 14.46
N LEU A 98 -11.39 -11.52 15.09
CA LEU A 98 -10.31 -10.79 14.42
C LEU A 98 -9.32 -11.72 13.70
N GLN A 99 -9.16 -12.94 14.20
CA GLN A 99 -8.34 -13.99 13.60
C GLN A 99 -8.80 -14.34 12.17
N GLU A 100 -10.09 -14.21 11.84
CA GLU A 100 -10.58 -14.43 10.48
C GLU A 100 -10.05 -13.36 9.52
N GLY A 101 -10.01 -12.08 9.94
CA GLY A 101 -9.40 -11.01 9.16
C GLY A 101 -7.90 -11.23 8.96
N LEU A 102 -7.19 -11.66 10.01
CA LEU A 102 -5.77 -12.03 9.91
C LEU A 102 -5.54 -13.18 8.92
N ASN A 103 -6.41 -14.20 8.92
CA ASN A 103 -6.34 -15.31 7.98
C ASN A 103 -6.61 -14.86 6.54
N GLN A 104 -7.55 -13.93 6.34
CA GLN A 104 -7.87 -13.36 5.04
C GLN A 104 -6.70 -12.57 4.47
N VAL A 105 -6.07 -11.71 5.26
CA VAL A 105 -4.85 -10.98 4.86
C VAL A 105 -3.73 -11.95 4.49
N ARG A 106 -3.52 -13.02 5.28
CA ARG A 106 -2.51 -14.04 4.97
C ARG A 106 -2.83 -14.77 3.65
N LYS A 107 -4.10 -15.07 3.39
CA LYS A 107 -4.58 -15.64 2.12
C LYS A 107 -4.30 -14.72 0.94
N TYR A 108 -4.51 -13.41 1.09
CA TYR A 108 -4.17 -12.41 0.06
C TYR A 108 -2.68 -12.43 -0.26
N SER A 109 -1.82 -12.43 0.77
CA SER A 109 -0.38 -12.56 0.58
C SER A 109 -0.01 -13.86 -0.14
N LYS A 110 -0.57 -14.99 0.29
CA LYS A 110 -0.33 -16.31 -0.33
C LYS A 110 -0.73 -16.35 -1.81
N ASN A 111 -1.80 -15.64 -2.17
CA ASN A 111 -2.35 -15.63 -3.52
C ASN A 111 -1.83 -14.46 -4.39
N GLY A 112 -0.74 -13.80 -3.99
CA GLY A 112 -0.07 -12.78 -4.80
C GLY A 112 -0.85 -11.47 -4.95
N VAL A 113 -1.78 -11.16 -4.04
CA VAL A 113 -2.56 -9.91 -4.06
C VAL A 113 -1.66 -8.67 -3.93
N TYR A 114 -0.62 -8.76 -3.09
CA TYR A 114 0.31 -7.66 -2.82
C TYR A 114 1.44 -7.60 -3.86
N THR A 115 1.07 -7.54 -5.14
CA THR A 115 1.97 -7.42 -6.29
C THR A 115 1.70 -6.14 -7.08
N GLY A 116 2.62 -5.77 -7.98
CA GLY A 116 2.50 -4.53 -8.75
C GLY A 116 2.40 -3.31 -7.83
N ILE A 117 1.40 -2.43 -8.04
CA ILE A 117 1.24 -1.22 -7.22
C ILE A 117 0.93 -1.54 -5.75
N PHE A 118 0.28 -2.67 -5.47
CA PHE A 118 -0.08 -3.08 -4.11
C PHE A 118 1.08 -3.64 -3.30
N SER A 119 2.23 -3.90 -3.94
CA SER A 119 3.46 -4.21 -3.19
C SER A 119 3.94 -3.05 -2.32
N LEU A 120 3.50 -1.82 -2.63
CA LEU A 120 3.75 -0.59 -1.86
C LEU A 120 3.07 -0.57 -0.49
N ILE A 121 2.10 -1.46 -0.23
CA ILE A 121 1.46 -1.55 1.07
C ILE A 121 2.52 -1.92 2.12
N GLN A 122 2.72 -1.02 3.09
CA GLN A 122 3.71 -1.18 4.16
C GLN A 122 3.06 -1.62 5.47
N ILE A 123 1.85 -1.15 5.75
CA ILE A 123 1.13 -1.41 7.00
C ILE A 123 -0.19 -2.10 6.66
N ILE A 124 -0.50 -3.15 7.40
CA ILE A 124 -1.80 -3.80 7.35
C ILE A 124 -2.47 -3.62 8.71
N VAL A 125 -3.75 -3.25 8.66
CA VAL A 125 -4.62 -3.14 9.82
C VAL A 125 -5.74 -4.16 9.66
N VAL A 126 -6.01 -4.93 10.70
CA VAL A 126 -7.20 -5.76 10.80
C VAL A 126 -8.01 -5.25 11.98
N ALA A 127 -9.26 -4.87 11.74
CA ALA A 127 -10.07 -4.21 12.75
C ALA A 127 -11.51 -4.74 12.78
N LYS A 128 -12.09 -4.72 13.97
CA LYS A 128 -13.53 -4.76 14.24
C LYS A 128 -13.86 -3.57 15.16
N PRO A 129 -15.15 -3.24 15.43
CA PRO A 129 -15.52 -1.99 16.09
C PRO A 129 -14.77 -1.64 17.39
N ASN A 130 -14.46 -2.64 18.23
CA ASN A 130 -13.84 -2.42 19.55
C ASN A 130 -12.43 -3.02 19.68
N GLU A 131 -11.83 -3.52 18.59
CA GLU A 131 -10.54 -4.20 18.64
C GLU A 131 -9.85 -4.10 17.29
N PHE A 132 -8.58 -3.74 17.27
CA PHE A 132 -7.79 -3.79 16.05
C PHE A 132 -6.37 -4.22 16.34
N VAL A 133 -5.72 -4.75 15.31
CA VAL A 133 -4.28 -5.01 15.29
C VAL A 133 -3.68 -4.42 14.03
N TYR A 134 -2.46 -3.91 14.15
CA TYR A 134 -1.69 -3.44 13.01
C TYR A 134 -0.29 -4.05 13.02
N PHE A 135 0.28 -4.21 11.84
CA PHE A 135 1.61 -4.77 11.67
C PHE A 135 2.22 -4.37 10.33
N ALA A 136 3.55 -4.42 10.25
CA ALA A 136 4.26 -4.24 9.00
C ALA A 136 3.97 -5.43 8.05
N ARG A 137 3.68 -5.15 6.78
CA ARG A 137 3.44 -6.19 5.78
C ARG A 137 4.70 -7.06 5.64
N PRO A 138 4.60 -8.39 5.88
CA PRO A 138 5.72 -9.28 5.62
C PRO A 138 5.99 -9.43 4.11
N SER A 139 7.23 -9.72 3.73
CA SER A 139 7.60 -9.96 2.33
C SER A 139 6.94 -11.23 1.76
N SER A 140 6.65 -12.23 2.59
CA SER A 140 5.97 -13.47 2.20
C SER A 140 4.91 -13.92 3.22
N TYR A 141 3.97 -14.75 2.78
CA TYR A 141 2.87 -15.28 3.62
C TYR A 141 3.34 -16.17 4.78
N GLU A 142 4.57 -16.68 4.71
CA GLU A 142 5.18 -17.56 5.71
C GLU A 142 5.75 -16.78 6.90
N LEU A 143 5.99 -15.48 6.73
CA LEU A 143 6.58 -14.59 7.72
C LEU A 143 5.55 -13.87 8.60
N PHE A 144 4.26 -14.20 8.45
CA PHE A 144 3.23 -13.75 9.38
C PHE A 144 3.47 -14.41 10.75
N ARG A 145 3.61 -13.57 11.77
CA ARG A 145 4.02 -13.92 13.13
C ARG A 145 3.22 -13.07 14.11
N LYS A 146 2.56 -13.72 15.07
CA LYS A 146 1.67 -13.04 16.03
C LYS A 146 2.43 -12.08 16.94
N GLU A 147 3.70 -12.35 17.15
CA GLU A 147 4.63 -11.58 17.97
C GLU A 147 4.88 -10.17 17.42
N PHE A 148 4.57 -9.94 16.13
CA PHE A 148 4.69 -8.63 15.47
C PHE A 148 3.34 -7.95 15.24
N TYR A 149 2.27 -8.42 15.89
CA TYR A 149 0.97 -7.77 15.85
C TYR A 149 0.83 -6.84 17.04
N PHE A 150 0.60 -5.56 16.77
CA PHE A 150 0.52 -4.52 17.78
C PHE A 150 -0.90 -3.98 17.91
N GLN A 151 -1.23 -3.55 19.12
CA GLN A 151 -2.43 -2.78 19.44
C GLN A 151 -1.98 -1.38 19.87
N TRP A 152 -2.79 -0.36 19.60
CA TRP A 152 -2.49 1.01 19.99
C TRP A 152 -3.05 1.33 21.38
#